data_AF-A0A2R9C455-F1
#
_entry.id   AF-A0A2R9C455-F1
#
_cell.length_a   1.000
_cell.length_b   1.000
_cell.length_c   1.000
_cell.angle_alpha   90.00
_cell.angle_beta   90.00
_cell.angle_gamma   90.00
#
_symmetry.space_group_name_H-M   'P 1'
#
loop_
_entity.id
_entity.type
_entity.pdbx_description
1 polymer ?
#
loop_
_entity_poly.entity_id
_entity_poly.type
_entity_poly.pdbx_seq_one_letter_code
_entity_poly.pdbx_strand_id
1 'polypeptide(L)'
;MGSRKKEIALQVNISTQELWEEMLSSKGLTVVDVYQGWCGPCKPVVSLFQKMRIEVGLDLLHFALIKDEALSDEDECVSHGKNNGEDEDMVSSERTRTLAIIKPDAVAHGKTDEIIMKIQEAGFEILTNEERTMTEAEVRLFYQHKAGEDAFEKLVHHMCSGPSHLLILTRTEGFEDVVTTWRTVMGPRDPNVARREQPESLRAQYGTEMPFNAVHGSRDREDADRELALLFPSLKFSDKDTEAPQ
;
A
#
# COMPACT_ATOMS: atom_id res chain seq x y z
N MET A 1 -27.65 -45.57 7.99
CA MET A 1 -26.30 -44.99 7.93
C MET A 1 -26.31 -43.90 6.86
N GLY A 2 -26.46 -42.64 7.25
CA GLY A 2 -26.52 -41.52 6.30
C GLY A 2 -25.12 -41.05 5.96
N SER A 3 -24.70 -41.21 4.71
CA SER A 3 -23.45 -40.67 4.19
C SER A 3 -23.46 -39.15 4.33
N ARG A 4 -22.55 -38.59 5.15
CA ARG A 4 -22.31 -37.15 5.21
C ARG A 4 -21.82 -36.71 3.83
N LYS A 5 -22.61 -35.90 3.11
CA LYS A 5 -22.13 -35.14 1.95
C LYS A 5 -20.94 -34.30 2.41
N LYS A 6 -19.73 -34.62 1.93
CA LYS A 6 -18.59 -33.72 2.01
C LYS A 6 -18.96 -32.48 1.22
N GLU A 7 -19.12 -31.37 1.92
CA GLU A 7 -19.27 -30.05 1.33
C GLU A 7 -17.98 -29.77 0.55
N ILE A 8 -18.06 -29.79 -0.78
CA ILE A 8 -16.90 -29.57 -1.64
C ILE A 8 -16.55 -28.08 -1.50
N ALA A 9 -15.40 -27.81 -0.88
CA ALA A 9 -14.87 -26.46 -0.77
C ALA A 9 -14.81 -25.85 -2.17
N LEU A 10 -15.51 -24.73 -2.36
CA LEU A 10 -15.74 -24.10 -3.67
C LEU A 10 -14.46 -23.49 -4.27
N GLN A 11 -13.44 -23.32 -3.43
CA GLN A 11 -12.17 -22.68 -3.73
C GLN A 11 -11.07 -23.47 -2.99
N VAL A 12 -9.98 -23.74 -3.69
CA VAL A 12 -8.79 -24.36 -3.09
C VAL A 12 -7.78 -23.26 -2.80
N ASN A 13 -7.38 -23.15 -1.53
CA ASN A 13 -6.25 -22.31 -1.17
C ASN A 13 -4.97 -23.06 -1.53
N ILE A 14 -4.16 -22.46 -2.40
CA ILE A 14 -2.87 -23.00 -2.81
C ILE A 14 -1.81 -22.20 -2.08
N SER A 15 -1.16 -22.87 -1.13
CA SER A 15 -0.08 -22.32 -0.31
C SER A 15 1.21 -23.11 -0.42
N THR A 16 1.25 -24.18 -1.22
CA THR A 16 2.45 -25.02 -1.43
C THR A 16 2.55 -25.46 -2.90
N GLN A 17 3.77 -25.83 -3.31
CA GLN A 17 4.07 -26.32 -4.66
C GLN A 17 3.34 -27.65 -4.97
N GLU A 18 3.17 -28.53 -4.00
CA GLU A 18 2.46 -29.80 -4.20
C GLU A 18 0.97 -29.59 -4.51
N LEU A 19 0.33 -28.62 -3.83
CA LEU A 19 -1.07 -28.25 -4.09
C LEU A 19 -1.24 -27.64 -5.49
N TRP A 20 -0.23 -26.91 -5.95
CA TRP A 20 -0.20 -26.35 -7.31
C TRP A 20 -0.09 -27.46 -8.37
N GLU A 21 0.82 -28.41 -8.18
CA GLU A 21 1.01 -29.54 -9.11
C GLU A 21 -0.20 -30.49 -9.16
N GLU A 22 -0.84 -30.75 -8.01
CA GLU A 22 -2.09 -31.52 -7.95
C GLU A 22 -3.20 -30.82 -8.74
N MET A 23 -3.31 -29.50 -8.63
CA MET A 23 -4.30 -28.74 -9.38
C MET A 23 -4.00 -28.69 -10.89
N LEU A 24 -2.74 -28.53 -11.30
CA LEU A 24 -2.36 -28.57 -12.71
C LEU A 24 -2.58 -29.94 -13.35
N SER A 25 -2.54 -31.00 -12.54
CA SER A 25 -2.84 -32.37 -12.98
C SER A 25 -4.34 -32.63 -13.14
N SER A 26 -5.20 -31.72 -12.65
CA SER A 26 -6.65 -31.82 -12.82
C SER A 26 -7.07 -31.49 -14.26
N LYS A 27 -8.06 -32.21 -14.78
CA LYS A 27 -8.60 -31.96 -16.12
C LYS A 27 -9.56 -30.78 -16.05
N GLY A 28 -9.38 -29.77 -16.90
CA GLY A 28 -10.29 -28.62 -16.98
C GLY A 28 -9.55 -27.29 -17.14
N LEU A 29 -10.27 -26.19 -16.97
CA LEU A 29 -9.74 -24.84 -16.91
C LEU A 29 -9.58 -24.43 -15.44
N THR A 30 -8.39 -23.97 -15.09
CA THR A 30 -8.10 -23.44 -13.76
C THR A 30 -8.05 -21.91 -13.81
N VAL A 31 -8.84 -21.26 -12.95
CA VAL A 31 -8.80 -19.81 -12.74
C VAL A 31 -8.20 -19.55 -11.37
N VAL A 32 -7.16 -18.71 -11.35
CA VAL A 32 -6.39 -18.39 -10.15
C VAL A 32 -6.62 -16.93 -9.79
N ASP A 33 -7.08 -16.68 -8.57
CA ASP A 33 -7.15 -15.35 -7.96
C ASP A 33 -5.95 -15.20 -7.02
N VAL A 34 -4.96 -14.42 -7.45
CA VAL A 34 -3.75 -14.12 -6.69
C VAL A 34 -3.98 -12.81 -5.94
N TYR A 35 -3.84 -12.84 -4.62
CA TYR A 35 -4.10 -11.69 -3.75
C TYR A 35 -3.01 -11.53 -2.70
N GLN A 36 -2.83 -10.28 -2.24
CA GLN A 36 -1.97 -9.96 -1.12
C GLN A 36 -2.73 -10.12 0.19
N GLY A 37 -2.04 -10.43 1.30
CA GLY A 37 -2.69 -10.65 2.60
C GLY A 37 -3.61 -9.53 3.07
N TRP A 38 -3.33 -8.31 2.65
CA TRP A 38 -4.05 -7.11 3.03
C TRP A 38 -5.31 -6.82 2.20
N CYS A 39 -5.43 -7.30 0.95
CA CYS A 39 -6.61 -7.07 0.11
C CYS A 39 -7.63 -8.21 0.17
N GLY A 40 -7.16 -9.43 0.49
CA GLY A 40 -7.98 -10.64 0.43
C GLY A 40 -8.42 -10.99 -0.99
N PRO A 41 -9.08 -12.15 -1.19
CA PRO A 41 -9.53 -12.57 -2.51
C PRO A 41 -10.69 -11.71 -3.03
N CYS A 42 -10.83 -11.65 -4.36
CA CYS A 42 -11.81 -10.81 -5.04
C CYS A 42 -13.26 -11.34 -4.84
N LYS A 43 -13.94 -10.85 -3.81
CA LYS A 43 -15.32 -11.26 -3.45
C LYS A 43 -16.37 -11.12 -4.57
N PRO A 44 -16.38 -10.04 -5.39
CA PRO A 44 -17.36 -9.89 -6.47
C PRO A 44 -17.27 -11.00 -7.53
N VAL A 45 -16.07 -11.52 -7.74
CA VAL A 45 -15.73 -12.46 -8.80
C VAL A 45 -16.14 -13.90 -8.44
N VAL A 46 -16.22 -14.22 -7.15
CA VAL A 46 -16.68 -15.53 -6.64
C VAL A 46 -18.09 -15.88 -7.13
N SER A 47 -19.03 -14.93 -7.06
CA SER A 47 -20.43 -15.16 -7.47
C SER A 47 -20.59 -15.39 -8.98
N LEU A 48 -19.71 -14.79 -9.78
CA LEU A 48 -19.71 -14.96 -11.24
C LEU A 48 -19.20 -16.36 -11.61
N PHE A 49 -18.09 -16.78 -11.01
CA PHE A 49 -17.51 -18.09 -11.30
C PHE A 49 -18.34 -19.26 -10.79
N GLN A 50 -19.08 -19.10 -9.70
CA GLN A 50 -20.06 -20.09 -9.26
C GLN A 50 -21.14 -20.36 -10.32
N LYS A 51 -21.61 -19.31 -11.01
CA LYS A 51 -22.59 -19.45 -12.10
C LYS A 51 -21.97 -20.15 -13.31
N MET A 52 -20.77 -19.72 -13.73
CA MET A 52 -20.05 -20.35 -14.86
C MET A 52 -19.77 -21.83 -14.61
N ARG A 53 -19.42 -22.21 -13.38
CA ARG A 53 -19.14 -23.62 -13.03
C ARG A 53 -20.39 -24.50 -13.09
N ILE A 54 -21.57 -23.95 -12.79
CA ILE A 54 -22.85 -24.67 -12.90
C ILE A 54 -23.21 -24.88 -14.38
N GLU A 55 -22.91 -23.90 -15.24
CA GLU A 55 -23.20 -23.95 -16.68
C GLU A 55 -22.24 -24.87 -17.47
N VAL A 56 -20.94 -24.86 -17.14
CA VAL A 56 -19.90 -25.61 -17.87
C VAL A 56 -19.71 -27.04 -17.31
N GLY A 57 -20.20 -27.30 -16.10
CA GLY A 57 -20.06 -28.57 -15.39
C GLY A 57 -19.00 -28.53 -14.30
N LEU A 58 -19.30 -29.17 -13.16
CA LEU A 58 -18.52 -29.08 -11.92
C LEU A 58 -17.09 -29.65 -12.03
N ASP A 59 -16.83 -30.48 -13.03
CA ASP A 59 -15.57 -31.22 -13.17
C ASP A 59 -14.56 -30.55 -14.13
N LEU A 60 -14.95 -29.46 -14.80
CA LEU A 60 -14.15 -28.82 -15.86
C LEU A 60 -13.68 -27.40 -15.52
N LEU A 61 -14.12 -26.81 -14.40
CA LEU A 61 -13.72 -25.47 -13.99
C LEU A 61 -13.32 -25.45 -12.51
N HIS A 62 -12.04 -25.16 -12.28
CA HIS A 62 -11.40 -25.15 -10.96
C HIS A 62 -11.05 -23.72 -10.55
N PHE A 63 -11.23 -23.41 -9.26
CA PHE A 63 -10.94 -22.08 -8.73
C PHE A 63 -9.90 -22.13 -7.61
N ALA A 64 -8.79 -21.43 -7.80
CA ALA A 64 -7.68 -21.36 -6.87
C ALA A 64 -7.56 -19.97 -6.26
N LEU A 65 -7.14 -19.95 -4.99
CA LEU A 65 -6.79 -18.76 -4.24
C LEU A 65 -5.31 -18.87 -3.88
N ILE A 66 -4.50 -17.91 -4.34
CA ILE A 66 -3.08 -17.83 -3.98
C ILE A 66 -2.87 -16.54 -3.20
N LYS A 67 -2.28 -16.67 -2.01
CA LYS A 67 -1.76 -15.53 -1.28
C LYS A 67 -0.30 -15.33 -1.70
N ASP A 68 0.06 -14.16 -2.21
CA ASP A 68 1.36 -13.90 -2.87
C ASP A 68 2.61 -14.09 -1.98
N GLU A 69 2.44 -14.19 -0.65
CA GLU A 69 3.53 -14.55 0.29
C GLU A 69 4.11 -15.96 0.04
N ALA A 70 3.43 -16.80 -0.76
CA ALA A 70 3.86 -18.16 -1.06
C ALA A 70 4.89 -18.26 -2.20
N LEU A 71 5.31 -17.13 -2.80
CA LEU A 71 6.31 -17.08 -3.88
C LEU A 71 7.65 -16.44 -3.46
N SER A 72 7.85 -16.18 -2.16
CA SER A 72 9.20 -15.91 -1.66
C SER A 72 9.95 -17.24 -1.52
N ASP A 73 10.94 -17.46 -2.39
CA ASP A 73 11.81 -18.63 -2.41
C ASP A 73 12.32 -18.97 -0.99
N GLU A 74 11.81 -20.05 -0.38
CA GLU A 74 12.43 -20.66 0.80
C GLU A 74 13.61 -21.53 0.36
N ASP A 75 14.76 -20.91 0.11
CA ASP A 75 16.03 -21.63 0.11
C ASP A 75 16.43 -21.92 1.56
N GLU A 76 16.51 -23.22 1.87
CA GLU A 76 16.99 -23.76 3.14
C GLU A 76 18.34 -23.15 3.57
N CYS A 77 18.43 -22.71 4.83
CA CYS A 77 19.67 -22.84 5.58
C CYS A 77 19.38 -23.11 7.06
N VAL A 78 19.47 -24.39 7.40
CA VAL A 78 19.62 -24.89 8.77
C VAL A 78 20.96 -24.41 9.34
N SER A 79 20.95 -23.74 10.49
CA SER A 79 22.07 -23.86 11.44
C SER A 79 21.59 -23.75 12.88
N HIS A 80 21.86 -24.81 13.63
CA HIS A 80 21.68 -24.95 15.07
C HIS A 80 22.69 -24.10 15.86
N GLY A 81 22.29 -23.62 17.04
CA GLY A 81 23.24 -23.27 18.11
C GLY A 81 22.65 -22.40 19.22
N LYS A 82 22.22 -23.03 20.33
CA LYS A 82 22.01 -22.35 21.62
C LYS A 82 23.36 -21.87 22.17
N ASN A 83 23.43 -20.64 22.68
CA ASN A 83 24.12 -20.35 23.95
C ASN A 83 23.73 -18.97 24.51
N ASN A 84 23.61 -18.94 25.83
CA ASN A 84 23.29 -17.79 26.68
C ASN A 84 24.39 -16.71 26.63
N GLY A 85 23.99 -15.45 26.73
CA GLY A 85 24.86 -14.32 27.02
C GLY A 85 24.07 -13.03 26.93
N GLU A 86 24.13 -12.22 27.99
CA GLU A 86 23.57 -10.88 28.07
C GLU A 86 24.14 -10.03 26.92
N ASP A 87 23.29 -9.47 26.07
CA ASP A 87 23.70 -8.44 25.12
C ASP A 87 22.54 -7.49 24.83
N GLU A 88 22.90 -6.22 24.77
CA GLU A 88 22.07 -5.03 24.68
C GLU A 88 21.06 -5.09 23.52
N ASP A 89 19.89 -4.48 23.72
CA ASP A 89 18.84 -4.29 22.70
C ASP A 89 19.39 -3.54 21.47
N MET A 90 20.02 -4.29 20.57
CA MET A 90 20.41 -3.82 19.26
C MET A 90 19.18 -3.95 18.35
N VAL A 91 18.27 -2.98 18.48
CA VAL A 91 17.11 -2.84 17.59
C VAL A 91 17.63 -2.65 16.17
N SER A 92 17.44 -3.67 15.31
CA SER A 92 17.60 -3.51 13.88
C SER A 92 16.63 -2.42 13.44
N SER A 93 17.17 -1.26 13.08
CA SER A 93 16.39 -0.11 12.68
C SER A 93 15.88 -0.38 11.25
N GLU A 94 14.76 -1.09 11.15
CA GLU A 94 14.01 -1.14 9.90
C GLU A 94 13.71 0.32 9.52
N ARG A 95 14.23 0.74 8.36
CA ARG A 95 14.07 2.10 7.86
C ARG A 95 12.61 2.29 7.46
N THR A 96 11.81 2.81 8.39
CA THR A 96 10.38 3.06 8.16
C THR A 96 10.18 4.10 7.07
N ARG A 97 9.14 3.88 6.24
CA ARG A 97 8.82 4.74 5.09
C ARG A 97 7.36 5.17 5.15
N THR A 98 7.06 6.31 4.55
CA THR A 98 5.68 6.78 4.37
C THR A 98 5.50 7.39 2.98
N LEU A 99 4.27 7.36 2.48
CA LEU A 99 3.92 8.05 1.26
C LEU A 99 3.61 9.52 1.58
N ALA A 100 4.16 10.42 0.77
CA ALA A 100 3.72 11.79 0.67
C ALA A 100 3.29 12.10 -0.77
N ILE A 101 2.21 12.86 -0.94
CA ILE A 101 1.79 13.35 -2.25
C ILE A 101 1.68 14.86 -2.19
N ILE A 102 2.37 15.55 -3.09
CA ILE A 102 2.11 16.95 -3.42
C ILE A 102 1.05 16.95 -4.54
N LYS A 103 -0.14 17.43 -4.19
CA LYS A 103 -1.34 17.34 -5.02
C LYS A 103 -1.33 18.35 -6.17
N PRO A 104 -2.17 18.15 -7.21
CA PRO A 104 -2.15 19.00 -8.40
C PRO A 104 -2.40 20.48 -8.14
N ASP A 105 -3.15 20.82 -7.09
CA ASP A 105 -3.35 22.21 -6.68
C ASP A 105 -2.03 22.87 -6.28
N ALA A 106 -1.22 22.24 -5.44
CA ALA A 106 0.07 22.81 -5.05
C ALA A 106 1.06 22.88 -6.22
N VAL A 107 1.05 21.87 -7.08
CA VAL A 107 1.91 21.82 -8.28
C VAL A 107 1.53 22.94 -9.25
N ALA A 108 0.24 23.11 -9.55
CA ALA A 108 -0.24 24.16 -10.44
C ALA A 108 0.06 25.59 -9.94
N HIS A 109 0.20 25.78 -8.63
CA HIS A 109 0.60 27.06 -8.03
C HIS A 109 2.13 27.23 -7.92
N GLY A 110 2.93 26.30 -8.48
CA GLY A 110 4.40 26.37 -8.46
C GLY A 110 4.99 26.22 -7.06
N LYS A 111 4.32 25.48 -6.16
CA LYS A 111 4.72 25.31 -4.75
C LYS A 111 5.51 24.04 -4.46
N THR A 112 5.76 23.20 -5.46
CA THR A 112 6.48 21.93 -5.31
C THR A 112 7.83 22.11 -4.62
N ASP A 113 8.71 22.95 -5.15
CA ASP A 113 10.09 23.10 -4.64
C ASP A 113 10.10 23.63 -3.20
N GLU A 114 9.19 24.56 -2.89
CA GLU A 114 9.03 25.13 -1.55
C GLU A 114 8.57 24.06 -0.53
N ILE A 115 7.64 23.18 -0.95
CA ILE A 115 7.17 22.07 -0.12
C ILE A 115 8.27 21.02 0.07
N ILE A 116 9.02 20.68 -0.98
CA ILE A 116 10.16 19.74 -0.90
C ILE A 116 11.22 20.27 0.07
N MET A 117 11.55 21.56 -0.02
CA MET A 117 12.49 22.19 0.89
C MET A 117 12.01 22.09 2.34
N LYS A 118 10.74 22.38 2.62
CA LYS A 118 10.15 22.22 3.96
C LYS A 118 10.14 20.77 4.46
N ILE A 119 9.96 19.80 3.57
CA ILE A 119 10.07 18.37 3.91
C ILE A 119 11.50 18.06 4.38
N GLN A 120 12.51 18.52 3.65
CA GLN A 120 13.91 18.31 4.00
C GLN A 120 14.31 19.06 5.28
N GLU A 121 13.87 20.31 5.46
CA GLU A 121 14.08 21.09 6.69
C GLU A 121 13.46 20.43 7.92
N ALA A 122 12.35 19.69 7.74
CA ALA A 122 11.73 18.91 8.80
C ALA A 122 12.47 17.58 9.09
N GLY A 123 13.61 17.34 8.45
CA GLY A 123 14.49 16.19 8.71
C GLY A 123 14.09 14.91 7.97
N PHE A 124 13.25 14.99 6.93
CA PHE A 124 12.94 13.85 6.09
C PHE A 124 13.97 13.68 4.98
N GLU A 125 14.33 12.42 4.73
CA GLU A 125 15.02 12.00 3.53
C GLU A 125 13.99 11.60 2.47
N ILE A 126 14.14 12.09 1.24
CA ILE A 126 13.27 11.79 0.11
C ILE A 126 13.95 10.69 -0.71
N LEU A 127 13.46 9.45 -0.57
CA LEU A 127 14.01 8.28 -1.27
C LEU A 127 13.59 8.22 -2.74
N THR A 128 12.43 8.78 -3.06
CA THR A 128 11.87 8.79 -4.40
C THR A 128 11.03 10.04 -4.59
N ASN A 129 11.10 10.64 -5.77
CA ASN A 129 10.24 11.73 -6.21
C ASN A 129 9.82 11.48 -7.65
N GLU A 130 8.57 11.10 -7.84
CA GLU A 130 7.99 10.82 -9.17
C GLU A 130 6.88 11.83 -9.46
N GLU A 131 7.05 12.62 -10.52
CA GLU A 131 6.00 13.51 -11.03
C GLU A 131 5.15 12.76 -12.07
N ARG A 132 3.86 12.56 -11.77
CA ARG A 132 2.91 12.01 -12.75
C ARG A 132 1.47 12.39 -12.46
N THR A 133 0.65 12.33 -13.50
CA THR A 133 -0.82 12.40 -13.36
C THR A 133 -1.35 11.01 -13.04
N MET A 134 -2.12 10.90 -11.95
CA MET A 134 -2.77 9.66 -11.56
C MET A 134 -4.01 9.42 -12.44
N THR A 135 -4.24 8.18 -12.85
CA THR A 135 -5.45 7.80 -13.56
C THR A 135 -6.65 7.75 -12.62
N GLU A 136 -7.86 7.92 -13.16
CA GLU A 136 -9.08 7.83 -12.37
C GLU A 136 -9.21 6.49 -11.62
N ALA A 137 -8.84 5.38 -12.27
CA ALA A 137 -8.86 4.06 -11.67
C ALA A 137 -7.91 3.96 -10.47
N GLU A 138 -6.68 4.46 -10.60
CA GLU A 138 -5.72 4.50 -9.48
C GLU A 138 -6.24 5.37 -8.33
N VAL A 139 -6.75 6.57 -8.62
CA VAL A 139 -7.25 7.48 -7.58
C VAL A 139 -8.44 6.90 -6.84
N ARG A 140 -9.38 6.26 -7.56
CA ARG A 140 -10.54 5.61 -6.94
C ARG A 140 -10.12 4.43 -6.06
N LEU A 141 -9.15 3.63 -6.51
CA LEU A 141 -8.60 2.53 -5.71
C LEU A 141 -7.86 3.05 -4.47
N PHE A 142 -7.04 4.09 -4.64
CA PHE A 142 -6.28 4.74 -3.57
C PHE A 142 -7.20 5.33 -2.49
N TYR A 143 -8.25 6.05 -2.90
CA TYR A 143 -9.23 6.66 -2.00
C TYR A 143 -10.49 5.82 -1.77
N GLN A 144 -10.45 4.49 -2.01
CA GLN A 144 -11.65 3.63 -1.91
C GLN A 144 -12.36 3.72 -0.55
N HIS A 145 -11.60 3.95 0.53
CA HIS A 145 -12.13 4.11 1.88
C HIS A 145 -13.00 5.37 2.05
N LYS A 146 -12.95 6.31 1.09
CA LYS A 146 -13.75 7.53 1.02
C LYS A 146 -14.86 7.47 -0.02
N ALA A 147 -15.11 6.32 -0.65
CA ALA A 147 -16.11 6.21 -1.73
C ALA A 147 -17.54 6.58 -1.29
N GLY A 148 -17.82 6.57 0.01
CA GLY A 148 -19.10 7.03 0.59
C GLY A 148 -19.15 8.50 1.01
N GLU A 149 -18.07 9.27 0.86
CA GLU A 149 -18.06 10.71 1.16
C GLU A 149 -18.67 11.51 -0.01
N ASP A 150 -19.53 12.50 0.25
CA ASP A 150 -20.13 13.37 -0.79
C ASP A 150 -19.08 14.07 -1.66
N ALA A 151 -17.90 14.34 -1.09
CA ALA A 151 -16.79 14.99 -1.76
C ALA A 151 -15.90 14.03 -2.58
N PHE A 152 -16.21 12.73 -2.62
CA PHE A 152 -15.36 11.72 -3.28
C PHE A 152 -15.15 12.00 -4.77
N GLU A 153 -16.21 12.29 -5.51
CA GLU A 153 -16.11 12.61 -6.95
C GLU A 153 -15.31 13.90 -7.18
N LYS A 154 -15.48 14.91 -6.33
CA LYS A 154 -14.68 16.15 -6.38
C LYS A 154 -13.20 15.85 -6.11
N LEU A 155 -12.89 14.96 -5.16
CA LEU A 155 -11.52 14.53 -4.86
C LEU A 155 -10.91 13.74 -6.03
N VAL A 156 -11.66 12.83 -6.64
CA VAL A 156 -11.21 12.06 -7.80
C VAL A 156 -10.88 12.98 -8.96
N HIS A 157 -11.80 13.89 -9.31
CA HIS A 157 -11.57 14.88 -10.36
C HIS A 157 -10.36 15.77 -10.07
N HIS A 158 -10.20 16.21 -8.81
CA HIS A 158 -9.06 17.01 -8.40
C HIS A 158 -7.73 16.31 -8.66
N MET A 159 -7.57 15.07 -8.18
CA MET A 159 -6.31 14.33 -8.31
C MET A 159 -5.97 13.99 -9.77
N CYS A 160 -6.99 13.86 -10.63
CA CYS A 160 -6.82 13.61 -12.07
C CYS A 160 -6.60 14.90 -12.89
N SER A 161 -6.73 16.08 -12.29
CA SER A 161 -6.72 17.36 -13.02
C SER A 161 -5.33 17.78 -13.52
N GLY A 162 -4.26 17.16 -13.02
CA GLY A 162 -2.89 17.52 -13.36
C GLY A 162 -1.86 16.60 -12.72
N PRO A 163 -0.56 16.89 -12.90
CA PRO A 163 0.51 16.12 -12.27
C PRO A 163 0.50 16.28 -10.74
N SER A 164 0.90 15.22 -10.05
CA SER A 164 1.23 15.19 -8.62
C SER A 164 2.67 14.74 -8.45
N HIS A 165 3.33 15.16 -7.38
CA HIS A 165 4.60 14.52 -6.97
C HIS A 165 4.31 13.47 -5.92
N LEU A 166 4.63 12.22 -6.25
CA LEU A 166 4.58 11.07 -5.37
C LEU A 166 5.96 10.89 -4.76
N LEU A 167 6.03 11.06 -3.43
CA LEU A 167 7.28 11.02 -2.68
C LEU A 167 7.28 9.83 -1.71
N ILE A 168 8.42 9.15 -1.63
CA ILE A 168 8.67 8.18 -0.55
C ILE A 168 9.57 8.87 0.47
N LEU A 169 9.03 9.08 1.67
CA LEU A 169 9.76 9.72 2.75
C LEU A 169 10.26 8.68 3.73
N THR A 170 11.49 8.87 4.21
CA THR A 170 12.03 8.17 5.36
C THR A 170 12.65 9.16 6.32
N ARG A 171 12.96 8.69 7.52
CA ARG A 171 13.66 9.46 8.53
C ARG A 171 14.53 8.53 9.35
N THR A 172 15.82 8.84 9.38
CA THR A 172 16.84 8.07 10.09
C THR A 172 17.13 8.63 11.49
N GLU A 173 16.69 9.85 11.77
CA GLU A 173 16.98 10.57 13.01
C GLU A 173 15.74 10.76 13.88
N GLY A 174 15.81 10.29 15.14
CA GLY A 174 14.79 10.49 16.16
C GLY A 174 14.01 9.24 16.52
N PHE A 175 13.24 9.33 17.61
CA PHE A 175 12.46 8.22 18.17
C PHE A 175 11.02 8.17 17.64
N GLU A 176 10.57 9.23 16.97
CA GLU A 176 9.21 9.32 16.44
C GLU A 176 9.05 8.58 15.12
N ASP A 177 7.90 7.95 14.96
CA ASP A 177 7.50 7.26 13.75
C ASP A 177 7.37 8.23 12.56
N VAL A 178 7.89 7.83 11.38
CA VAL A 178 7.91 8.65 10.17
C VAL A 178 6.53 9.11 9.72
N VAL A 179 5.51 8.25 9.84
CA VAL A 179 4.12 8.58 9.48
C VAL A 179 3.59 9.64 10.44
N THR A 180 3.85 9.44 11.74
CA THR A 180 3.43 10.39 12.79
C THR A 180 4.06 11.76 12.60
N THR A 181 5.37 11.84 12.39
CA THR A 181 6.03 13.11 12.10
C THR A 181 5.47 13.75 10.83
N TRP A 182 5.29 12.99 9.76
CA TRP A 182 4.81 13.55 8.50
C TRP A 182 3.42 14.17 8.65
N ARG A 183 2.54 13.51 9.42
CA ARG A 183 1.23 14.04 9.78
C ARG A 183 1.30 15.33 10.58
N THR A 184 2.26 15.45 11.50
CA THR A 184 2.50 16.69 12.24
C THR A 184 2.93 17.82 11.31
N VAL A 185 3.84 17.57 10.37
CA VAL A 185 4.29 18.58 9.39
C VAL A 185 3.16 19.01 8.43
N MET A 186 2.33 18.07 8.00
CA MET A 186 1.17 18.37 7.17
C MET A 186 0.12 19.22 7.91
N GLY A 187 -0.11 18.96 9.20
CA GLY A 187 -1.15 19.59 10.00
C GLY A 187 -2.58 19.10 9.71
N PRO A 188 -3.60 19.75 10.32
CA PRO A 188 -5.01 19.36 10.20
C PRO A 188 -5.50 19.24 8.75
N ARG A 189 -6.39 18.27 8.45
CA ARG A 189 -6.88 17.99 7.09
C ARG A 189 -7.50 19.22 6.41
N ASP A 190 -8.27 20.02 7.15
CA ASP A 190 -8.92 21.24 6.67
C ASP A 190 -7.94 22.43 6.76
N PRO A 191 -7.62 23.10 5.63
CA PRO A 191 -6.74 24.26 5.61
C PRO A 191 -7.17 25.42 6.53
N ASN A 192 -8.47 25.63 6.74
CA ASN A 192 -8.96 26.68 7.65
C ASN A 192 -8.66 26.35 9.12
N VAL A 193 -8.79 25.07 9.48
CA VAL A 193 -8.43 24.57 10.82
C VAL A 193 -6.92 24.65 10.99
N ALA A 194 -6.16 24.21 9.98
CA ALA A 194 -4.71 24.28 9.97
C ALA A 194 -4.21 25.71 10.16
N ARG A 195 -4.75 26.70 9.43
CA ARG A 195 -4.38 28.12 9.60
C ARG A 195 -4.67 28.68 10.99
N ARG A 196 -5.67 28.16 11.69
CA ARG A 196 -6.03 28.62 13.04
C ARG A 196 -5.16 27.95 14.11
N GLU A 197 -4.90 26.66 13.97
CA GLU A 197 -4.30 25.83 15.03
C GLU A 197 -2.82 25.57 14.83
N GLN A 198 -2.37 25.44 13.57
CA GLN A 198 -0.99 25.16 13.19
C GLN A 198 -0.59 25.97 11.94
N PRO A 199 -0.42 27.31 12.05
CA PRO A 199 -0.19 28.21 10.91
C PRO A 199 1.05 27.85 10.08
N GLU A 200 2.03 27.22 10.70
CA GLU A 200 3.27 26.80 10.05
C GLU A 200 3.16 25.45 9.31
N SER A 201 2.04 24.73 9.44
CA SER A 201 1.85 23.45 8.75
C SER A 201 1.70 23.62 7.24
N LEU A 202 2.06 22.58 6.47
CA LEU A 202 1.96 22.64 5.00
C LEU A 202 0.53 22.91 4.53
N ARG A 203 -0.48 22.32 5.18
CA ARG A 203 -1.89 22.55 4.82
C ARG A 203 -2.36 23.97 5.14
N ALA A 204 -1.76 24.63 6.13
CA ALA A 204 -2.06 26.02 6.43
C ALA A 204 -1.44 26.97 5.38
N GLN A 205 -0.21 26.68 4.95
CA GLN A 205 0.54 27.55 4.03
C GLN A 205 0.10 27.39 2.57
N TYR A 206 -0.23 26.16 2.14
CA TYR A 206 -0.46 25.83 0.73
C TYR A 206 -1.88 25.33 0.43
N GLY A 207 -2.63 24.89 1.43
CA GLY A 207 -4.00 24.43 1.26
C GLY A 207 -4.98 25.60 1.09
N THR A 208 -5.98 25.43 0.22
CA THR A 208 -6.98 26.46 -0.06
C THR A 208 -8.30 26.15 0.65
N GLU A 209 -8.95 25.05 0.28
CA GLU A 209 -10.20 24.55 0.84
C GLU A 209 -10.25 23.02 0.79
N MET A 210 -11.29 22.39 1.34
CA MET A 210 -11.49 20.96 1.15
C MET A 210 -12.10 20.64 -0.23
N PRO A 211 -11.57 19.66 -1.01
CA PRO A 211 -10.47 18.73 -0.71
C PRO A 211 -9.05 19.16 -1.17
N PHE A 212 -8.89 20.40 -1.63
CA PHE A 212 -7.65 21.06 -2.11
C PHE A 212 -6.73 21.52 -0.97
N ASN A 213 -6.21 20.56 -0.22
CA ASN A 213 -5.35 20.81 0.93
C ASN A 213 -3.85 20.62 0.62
N ALA A 214 -3.42 20.77 -0.64
CA ALA A 214 -2.03 20.70 -1.12
C ALA A 214 -1.28 19.37 -0.95
N VAL A 215 -1.43 18.66 0.18
CA VAL A 215 -0.63 17.46 0.49
C VAL A 215 -1.45 16.31 1.09
N HIS A 216 -1.08 15.08 0.73
CA HIS A 216 -1.56 13.83 1.33
C HIS A 216 -0.40 13.10 2.03
N GLY A 217 -0.75 12.32 3.05
CA GLY A 217 0.12 11.33 3.65
C GLY A 217 -0.67 10.25 4.34
N SER A 218 -0.02 9.12 4.56
CA SER A 218 -0.62 7.92 5.13
C SER A 218 -1.14 8.15 6.55
N ARG A 219 -2.10 7.32 7.00
CA ARG A 219 -2.70 7.47 8.34
C ARG A 219 -1.88 6.77 9.43
N ASP A 220 -1.35 5.61 9.09
CA ASP A 220 -0.58 4.69 9.91
C ASP A 220 0.38 3.91 9.00
N ARG A 221 1.12 2.95 9.56
CA ARG A 221 2.11 2.15 8.83
C ARG A 221 1.44 1.23 7.82
N GLU A 222 0.32 0.62 8.20
CA GLU A 222 -0.44 -0.29 7.34
C GLU A 222 -0.98 0.42 6.11
N ASP A 223 -1.50 1.65 6.27
CA ASP A 223 -1.87 2.49 5.14
C ASP A 223 -0.65 2.89 4.31
N ALA A 224 0.50 3.18 4.93
CA ALA A 224 1.71 3.53 4.20
C ALA A 224 2.18 2.38 3.30
N ASP A 225 2.26 1.16 3.83
CA ASP A 225 2.65 -0.03 3.08
C ASP A 225 1.69 -0.29 1.92
N ARG A 226 0.37 -0.21 2.18
CA ARG A 226 -0.65 -0.35 1.13
C ARG A 226 -0.52 0.71 0.04
N GLU A 227 -0.39 1.97 0.44
CA GLU A 227 -0.32 3.11 -0.47
C GLU A 227 0.96 3.05 -1.32
N LEU A 228 2.09 2.66 -0.72
CA LEU A 228 3.36 2.45 -1.43
C LEU A 228 3.28 1.27 -2.39
N ALA A 229 2.74 0.13 -1.97
CA ALA A 229 2.57 -1.04 -2.86
C ALA A 229 1.66 -0.74 -4.06
N LEU A 230 0.64 0.10 -3.86
CA LEU A 230 -0.28 0.50 -4.92
C LEU A 230 0.37 1.44 -5.94
N LEU A 231 1.11 2.45 -5.48
CA LEU A 231 1.67 3.49 -6.36
C LEU A 231 3.07 3.17 -6.89
N PHE A 232 3.80 2.29 -6.21
CA PHE A 232 5.17 1.91 -6.52
C PHE A 232 5.37 0.38 -6.51
N PRO A 233 4.63 -0.39 -7.33
CA PRO A 233 4.67 -1.85 -7.32
C PRO A 233 6.04 -2.45 -7.70
N SER A 234 6.88 -1.68 -8.39
CA SER A 234 8.22 -2.10 -8.82
C SER A 234 9.34 -1.79 -7.80
N LEU A 235 9.04 -1.05 -6.72
CA LEU A 235 10.03 -0.73 -5.70
C LEU A 235 10.24 -1.94 -4.79
N LYS A 236 11.36 -2.63 -5.01
CA LYS A 236 11.88 -3.62 -4.06
C LYS A 236 12.65 -2.87 -2.99
N PHE A 237 12.10 -2.83 -1.79
CA PHE A 237 12.82 -2.33 -0.64
C PHE A 237 13.83 -3.40 -0.19
N SER A 238 15.10 -3.17 -0.46
CA SER A 238 16.19 -3.96 0.13
C SER A 238 16.42 -3.44 1.56
N ASP A 239 16.52 -4.35 2.54
CA ASP A 239 16.96 -4.00 3.89
C ASP A 239 18.47 -3.70 3.97
N LYS A 240 19.17 -3.77 2.84
CA LYS A 240 20.62 -3.56 2.72
C LYS A 240 20.95 -2.32 1.90
N ASP A 241 20.66 -1.14 2.44
CA ASP A 241 21.36 0.09 2.08
C ASP A 241 22.13 0.56 3.32
N THR A 242 23.14 -0.24 3.69
CA THR A 242 24.13 0.08 4.72
C THR A 242 25.51 0.08 4.06
N GLU A 243 25.78 1.08 3.22
CA GLU A 243 27.16 1.48 2.93
C GLU A 243 27.21 3.01 2.92
N ALA A 244 27.70 3.55 4.03
CA ALA A 244 28.14 4.94 4.10
C ALA A 244 29.42 5.09 3.27
N PRO A 245 29.61 6.18 2.51
CA PRO A 245 30.87 6.43 1.83
C PRO A 245 31.96 6.79 2.84
N GLN A 246 33.13 6.17 2.69
CA GLN A 246 34.37 6.47 3.42
C GLN A 246 34.89 7.88 3.14
#